data_AF-A0A2G6FM81-F1
#
_entry.id   AF-A0A2G6FM81-F1
#
_cell.length_a   1.000
_cell.length_b   1.000
_cell.length_c   1.000
_cell.angle_alpha   90.00
_cell.angle_beta   90.00
_cell.angle_gamma   90.00
#
_symmetry.space_group_name_H-M   'P 1'
#
loop_
_entity.id
_entity.type
_entity.pdbx_description
1 polymer ?
#
loop_
_entity_poly.entity_id
_entity_poly.type
_entity_poly.pdbx_seq_one_letter_code
_entity_poly.pdbx_strand_id
1 'polypeptide(L)' 'MAGKGLHPSGDKMTRAIKEFSEQLEQQGPSARQKILQQIILKFDLSPKESLFMERHFKEDQQDSQ' A
#
# COMPACT_ATOMS: atom_id res chain seq x y z
N MET A 1 7.78 0.80 27.80
CA MET A 1 7.63 0.56 26.34
C MET A 1 6.39 -0.28 26.12
N ALA A 2 5.37 0.23 25.43
CA ALA A 2 4.28 -0.58 24.85
C ALA A 2 3.58 0.30 23.79
N GLY A 3 3.47 -0.25 22.58
CA GLY A 3 3.20 0.49 21.35
C GLY A 3 1.83 1.15 21.28
N LYS A 4 1.77 2.27 20.56
CA LYS A 4 0.55 2.94 20.11
C LYS A 4 -0.29 1.96 19.27
N GLY A 5 -1.24 1.29 19.91
CA GLY A 5 -2.33 0.59 19.24
C GLY A 5 -3.26 1.61 18.60
N LEU A 6 -2.92 2.04 17.40
CA LEU A 6 -3.76 2.93 16.59
C LEU A 6 -4.93 2.11 15.99
N HIS A 7 -6.09 2.29 16.63
CA HIS A 7 -7.44 2.39 16.05
C HIS A 7 -8.05 1.18 15.29
N PRO A 8 -9.26 0.71 15.68
CA PRO A 8 -9.92 -0.48 15.13
C PRO A 8 -10.53 -0.30 13.71
N SER A 9 -10.12 0.72 12.95
CA SER A 9 -10.50 0.90 11.54
C SER A 9 -9.31 0.85 10.58
N GLY A 10 -8.07 0.74 11.08
CA GLY A 10 -6.85 0.73 10.25
C GLY A 10 -6.44 -0.66 9.74
N ASP A 11 -7.05 -1.74 10.22
CA ASP A 11 -6.55 -3.11 10.00
C ASP A 11 -6.52 -3.51 8.52
N LYS A 12 -7.55 -3.13 7.76
CA LYS A 12 -7.66 -3.43 6.32
C LYS A 12 -6.57 -2.71 5.53
N MET A 13 -6.39 -1.42 5.80
CA MET A 13 -5.42 -0.58 5.10
C MET A 13 -3.98 -0.92 5.48
N THR A 14 -3.72 -1.21 6.77
CA THR A 14 -2.41 -1.70 7.22
C THR A 14 -2.05 -3.04 6.60
N ARG A 15 -2.99 -3.98 6.50
CA ARG A 15 -2.77 -5.26 5.79
C ARG A 15 -2.53 -5.05 4.30
N ALA A 16 -3.30 -4.17 3.66
CA ALA A 16 -3.14 -3.81 2.25
C ALA A 16 -1.75 -3.22 1.96
N ILE A 17 -1.30 -2.26 2.77
CA ILE A 17 0.03 -1.65 2.66
C ILE A 17 1.12 -2.68 2.88
N LYS A 18 0.99 -3.52 3.91
CA LYS A 18 1.98 -4.55 4.22
C LYS A 18 2.12 -5.56 3.08
N GLU A 19 1.01 -6.11 2.59
CA GLU A 19 1.04 -7.04 1.46
C GLU A 19 1.54 -6.37 0.18
N PHE A 20 1.18 -5.11 -0.05
CA PHE A 20 1.66 -4.35 -1.19
C PHE A 20 3.18 -4.24 -1.17
N SER A 21 3.77 -3.86 -0.03
CA SER A 21 5.23 -3.80 0.13
C SER A 21 5.88 -5.17 -0.07
N GLU A 22 5.35 -6.24 0.54
CA GLU A 22 5.90 -7.59 0.38
C GLU A 22 5.88 -8.05 -1.09
N GLN A 23 4.77 -7.79 -1.80
CA GLN A 23 4.68 -8.13 -3.23
C GLN A 23 5.54 -7.24 -4.12
N LEU A 24 5.71 -5.96 -3.74
CA LEU A 24 6.54 -5.01 -4.49
C LEU A 24 8.02 -5.37 -4.38
N GLU A 25 8.47 -5.80 -3.21
CA GLU A 25 9.82 -6.32 -3.00
C GLU A 25 10.07 -7.62 -3.79
N GLN A 26 9.06 -8.49 -3.91
CA GLN A 26 9.19 -9.76 -4.63
C GLN A 26 9.12 -9.62 -6.16
N GLN A 27 8.20 -8.82 -6.70
CA GLN A 27 7.99 -8.69 -8.14
C GLN A 27 8.76 -7.50 -8.75
N GLY A 28 9.21 -6.57 -7.89
CA GLY A 28 9.88 -5.35 -8.30
C GLY A 28 8.93 -4.21 -8.68
N PRO A 29 9.48 -3.00 -8.87
CA PRO A 29 8.70 -1.77 -9.07
C PRO A 29 7.85 -1.78 -10.35
N SER A 30 8.20 -2.58 -11.35
CA SER A 30 7.40 -2.73 -12.57
C SER A 30 6.03 -3.37 -12.32
N ALA A 31 5.88 -4.17 -11.26
CA ALA A 31 4.62 -4.81 -10.89
C ALA A 31 3.73 -3.95 -10.00
N ARG A 32 4.19 -2.76 -9.61
CA ARG A 32 3.52 -1.87 -8.65
C ARG A 32 2.05 -1.60 -8.97
N GLN A 33 1.75 -1.20 -10.21
CA GLN A 33 0.38 -0.95 -10.69
C GLN A 33 -0.50 -2.21 -10.57
N LYS A 34 0.06 -3.37 -10.93
CA LYS A 34 -0.64 -4.67 -10.88
C LYS A 34 -0.93 -5.10 -9.45
N ILE A 35 0.05 -4.95 -8.55
CA ILE A 35 -0.09 -5.25 -7.13
C ILE A 35 -1.11 -4.28 -6.51
N LEU A 36 -1.08 -2.99 -6.88
CA LEU A 36 -2.04 -2.01 -6.37
C LEU A 36 -3.48 -2.42 -6.72
N GLN A 37 -3.74 -2.75 -7.98
CA GLN A 37 -5.05 -3.23 -8.43
C GLN A 37 -5.48 -4.51 -7.72
N GLN A 38 -4.57 -5.48 -7.55
CA GLN A 38 -4.82 -6.70 -6.77
C GLN A 38 -5.24 -6.38 -5.34
N ILE A 39 -4.51 -5.49 -4.67
CA ILE A 39 -4.77 -5.09 -3.29
C ILE A 39 -6.09 -4.33 -3.17
N ILE A 40 -6.40 -3.44 -4.11
CA ILE A 40 -7.66 -2.70 -4.14
C ILE A 40 -8.85 -3.65 -4.26
N LEU A 41 -8.76 -4.66 -5.13
CA LEU A 41 -9.82 -5.66 -5.30
C LEU A 41 -9.90 -6.61 -4.10
N LYS A 42 -8.76 -7.07 -3.60
CA LYS A 42 -8.67 -8.06 -2.49
C LYS A 42 -9.15 -7.48 -1.18
N PHE A 43 -8.75 -6.23 -0.90
CA PHE A 43 -9.12 -5.52 0.31
C PHE A 43 -10.33 -4.62 0.08
N ASP A 44 -11.00 -4.66 -1.08
CA ASP A 44 -12.15 -3.80 -1.39
C ASP A 44 -11.89 -2.35 -0.92
N LEU A 45 -10.78 -1.79 -1.39
CA LEU A 45 -10.33 -0.45 -1.01
C LEU A 45 -11.18 0.58 -1.73
N SER A 46 -11.57 1.62 -1.01
CA SER A 46 -12.25 2.75 -1.62
C SER A 46 -11.30 3.51 -2.57
N PRO A 47 -11.83 4.24 -3.57
CA PRO A 47 -11.01 5.05 -4.47
C PRO A 47 -10.07 6.03 -3.74
N LYS A 48 -10.51 6.53 -2.58
CA LYS A 48 -9.70 7.38 -1.70
C LYS A 48 -8.49 6.66 -1.10
N GLU A 49 -8.66 5.40 -0.71
CA GLU A 49 -7.60 4.56 -0.13
C GLU A 49 -6.60 4.13 -1.21
N SER A 50 -7.08 3.76 -2.40
CA SER A 50 -6.27 3.49 -3.58
C SER A 50 -5.37 4.67 -3.94
N LEU A 51 -5.94 5.88 -3.99
CA LEU A 51 -5.21 7.12 -4.26
C LEU A 51 -4.17 7.43 -3.18
N PHE A 52 -4.48 7.16 -1.91
CA PHE A 52 -3.52 7.32 -0.82
C PHE A 52 -2.32 6.39 -1.01
N MET A 53 -2.55 5.11 -1.28
CA MET A 53 -1.47 4.14 -1.54
C MET A 53 -0.65 4.53 -2.78
N GLU A 54 -1.32 4.91 -3.87
CA GLU A 54 -0.62 5.32 -5.09
C GLU A 54 0.27 6.54 -4.86
N ARG A 55 -0.17 7.53 -4.09
CA ARG A 55 0.68 8.69 -3.74
C ARG A 55 1.83 8.29 -2.82
N HIS A 56 1.52 7.58 -1.74
CA HIS A 56 2.48 7.15 -0.73
C HIS A 56 3.66 6.37 -1.34
N PHE A 57 3.40 5.47 -2.28
CA PHE A 57 4.44 4.69 -2.95
C PHE A 57 5.03 5.35 -4.21
N LYS A 58 4.49 6.49 -4.68
CA LYS A 58 4.99 7.19 -5.89
C LYS A 58 6.04 8.23 -5.54
N GLU A 59 5.91 8.86 -4.38
CA GLU A 59 6.92 9.81 -3.89
C GLU A 59 8.28 9.13 -3.64
N ASP A 60 8.30 7.84 -3.30
CA ASP A 60 9.55 7.08 -3.08
C ASP A 60 10.39 6.86 -4.37
N GLN A 61 9.79 7.02 -5.56
CA GLN A 61 10.50 6.86 -6.84
C GLN A 61 10.85 8.18 -7.55
N GLN A 62 10.50 9.34 -6.97
CA GLN A 62 10.60 10.62 -7.67
C GLN A 62 11.78 11.51 -7.25
N ASP A 63 12.80 10.94 -6.60
CA ASP A 63 14.09 11.60 -6.32
C ASP A 63 15.25 10.83 -6.99
N SER A 64 15.31 10.93 -8.31
CA SER A 64 16.52 10.73 -9.12
C SER A 64 16.25 11.32 -10.49
N GLN A 65 16.28 12.65 -10.56
CA GLN A 65 16.57 13.39 -11.78
C GLN A 65 17.73 14.32 -11.52
#